data_AF-A0A7X3KU29-F1
#
_entry.id   AF-A0A7X3KU29-F1
#
_cell.length_a   1.000
_cell.length_b   1.000
_cell.length_c   1.000
_cell.angle_alpha   90.00
_cell.angle_beta   90.00
_cell.angle_gamma   90.00
#
_symmetry.space_group_name_H-M   'P 1'
#
loop_
_entity.id
_entity.type
_entity.pdbx_description
1 polymer ?
#
loop_
_entity_poly.entity_id
_entity_poly.type
_entity_poly.pdbx_seq_one_letter_code
_entity_poly.pdbx_strand_id
1 'polypeptide(L)'
;MRLGIVVGVVFALAGCAGRQCAEPRVVRVEVPVAVPCRVGEVRAPSWATATLKTGDPLEVKVRALLAERLQRQGYELELLAALKACQ
;
A
#
# COMPACT_ATOMS: atom_id res chain seq x y z
N MET A 1 -15.37 64.48 22.37
CA MET A 1 -15.95 63.11 22.43
C MET A 1 -16.45 62.59 21.09
N ARG A 2 -17.31 63.31 20.34
CA ARG A 2 -17.84 62.85 19.04
C ARG A 2 -16.78 62.49 18.00
N LEU A 3 -15.74 63.33 17.84
CA LEU A 3 -14.67 63.10 16.86
C LEU A 3 -13.83 61.84 17.18
N GLY A 4 -13.57 61.57 18.46
CA GLY A 4 -12.78 60.41 18.89
C GLY A 4 -13.47 59.07 18.65
N ILE A 5 -14.81 59.03 18.78
CA ILE A 5 -15.61 57.83 18.47
C ILE A 5 -15.57 57.55 16.96
N VAL A 6 -15.72 58.60 16.14
CA VAL A 6 -15.67 58.47 14.67
C VAL A 6 -14.29 57.96 14.23
N VAL A 7 -13.21 58.53 14.76
CA VAL A 7 -11.85 58.08 14.45
C VAL A 7 -11.63 56.62 14.90
N GLY A 8 -12.05 56.25 16.11
CA GLY A 8 -11.91 54.87 16.61
C GLY A 8 -12.65 53.83 15.76
N VAL A 9 -13.86 54.14 15.30
CA VAL A 9 -14.66 53.26 14.41
C VAL A 9 -13.99 53.10 13.05
N VAL A 10 -13.44 54.18 12.47
CA VAL A 10 -12.74 54.14 11.18
C VAL A 10 -11.50 53.25 11.26
N PHE A 11 -10.71 53.36 12.33
CA PHE A 11 -9.53 52.51 12.52
C PHE A 11 -9.88 51.02 12.73
N ALA A 12 -10.96 50.74 13.48
CA ALA A 12 -11.42 49.37 13.70
C ALA A 12 -11.89 48.70 12.38
N LEU A 13 -12.58 49.45 11.52
CA LEU A 13 -13.04 48.96 10.22
C LEU A 13 -11.89 48.77 9.21
N ALA A 14 -10.88 49.64 9.24
CA ALA A 14 -9.69 49.51 8.39
C ALA A 14 -8.89 48.22 8.68
N GLY A 15 -8.86 47.76 9.94
CA GLY A 15 -8.21 46.51 10.32
C GLY A 15 -8.89 45.25 9.75
N CYS A 16 -10.21 45.28 9.51
CA CYS A 16 -10.91 44.16 8.86
C CYS A 16 -10.69 44.11 7.34
N ALA A 17 -10.55 45.26 6.68
CA ALA A 17 -10.28 45.34 5.24
C ALA A 17 -8.83 44.97 4.87
N GLY A 18 -7.89 45.05 5.82
CA GLY A 18 -6.48 44.72 5.63
C GLY A 18 -6.13 43.22 5.70
N ARG A 19 -7.11 42.33 5.95
CA ARG A 19 -6.88 40.87 5.87
C ARG A 19 -6.82 40.42 4.42
N GLN A 20 -5.72 40.75 3.77
CA GLN A 20 -5.33 40.21 2.48
C GLN A 20 -5.05 38.72 2.70
N CYS A 21 -5.80 37.83 2.05
CA CYS A 21 -5.42 36.42 1.98
C CYS A 21 -4.02 36.37 1.38
N ALA A 22 -3.03 35.98 2.18
CA ALA A 22 -1.64 35.93 1.75
C ALA A 22 -1.54 35.19 0.40
N GLU A 23 -0.78 35.78 -0.52
CA GLU A 23 -0.56 35.22 -1.85
C GLU A 23 -0.19 33.73 -1.73
N PRO A 24 -0.88 32.82 -2.44
CA PRO A 24 -0.69 31.38 -2.25
C PRO A 24 0.76 31.01 -2.57
N ARG A 25 1.52 30.71 -1.52
CA ARG A 25 2.89 30.20 -1.62
C ARG A 25 2.82 28.78 -2.19
N VAL A 26 3.02 28.64 -3.49
CA VAL A 26 3.11 27.32 -4.14
C VAL A 26 4.36 26.59 -3.65
N VAL A 27 4.17 25.66 -2.73
CA VAL A 27 5.24 24.78 -2.24
C VAL A 27 5.27 23.54 -3.12
N ARG A 28 6.44 23.19 -3.65
CA ARG A 28 6.61 21.89 -4.31
C ARG A 28 6.61 20.80 -3.25
N VAL A 29 5.71 19.83 -3.41
CA VAL A 29 5.62 18.64 -2.57
C VAL A 29 5.95 17.44 -3.44
N GLU A 30 6.89 16.60 -3.00
CA GLU A 30 7.13 15.32 -3.64
C GLU A 30 6.01 14.36 -3.28
N VAL A 31 5.23 13.96 -4.28
CA VAL A 31 4.19 12.95 -4.11
C VAL A 31 4.82 11.59 -4.42
N PRO A 32 4.89 10.66 -3.45
CA PRO A 32 5.39 9.33 -3.72
C PRO A 32 4.46 8.65 -4.72
N VAL A 33 5.04 8.21 -5.84
CA VAL A 33 4.32 7.44 -6.87
C VAL A 33 4.64 5.96 -6.70
N ALA A 34 3.64 5.10 -6.90
CA ALA A 34 3.84 3.66 -6.84
C ALA A 34 4.79 3.21 -7.97
N VAL A 35 5.89 2.57 -7.62
CA VAL A 35 6.81 1.96 -8.58
C VAL A 35 6.34 0.55 -8.94
N PRO A 36 6.33 0.16 -10.22
CA PRO A 36 5.94 -1.19 -10.61
C PRO A 36 7.02 -2.19 -10.18
N CYS A 37 6.60 -3.27 -9.51
CA CYS A 37 7.52 -4.36 -9.21
C CYS A 37 7.95 -5.08 -10.50
N ARG A 38 9.25 -5.37 -10.64
CA ARG A 38 9.84 -6.04 -11.81
C ARG A 38 10.20 -7.51 -11.55
N VAL A 39 9.54 -8.14 -10.61
CA VAL A 39 9.74 -9.57 -10.30
C VAL A 39 8.87 -10.40 -11.24
N GLY A 40 9.44 -11.48 -11.79
CA GLY A 40 8.72 -12.42 -12.65
C GLY A 40 7.69 -13.25 -11.86
N GLU A 41 6.78 -13.90 -12.59
CA GLU A 41 5.82 -14.81 -11.98
C GLU A 41 6.53 -16.02 -11.37
N VAL A 42 6.25 -16.31 -10.09
CA VAL A 42 6.73 -17.52 -9.42
C VAL A 42 5.86 -18.69 -9.87
N ARG A 43 6.44 -19.62 -10.62
CA ARG A 43 5.72 -20.75 -11.21
C ARG A 43 5.35 -21.77 -10.12
N ALA A 44 4.08 -22.18 -10.10
CA ALA A 44 3.66 -23.28 -9.24
C ALA A 44 4.39 -24.60 -9.60
N PRO A 45 4.86 -25.37 -8.60
CA PRO A 45 5.48 -26.67 -8.84
C PRO A 45 4.45 -27.71 -9.31
N SER A 46 4.94 -28.83 -9.83
CA SER A 46 4.10 -30.00 -10.07
C SER A 46 3.65 -30.61 -8.74
N TRP A 47 2.42 -30.32 -8.35
CA TRP A 47 1.81 -30.77 -7.11
C TRP A 47 1.81 -32.30 -6.99
N ALA A 48 2.35 -32.82 -5.90
CA ALA A 48 2.47 -34.26 -5.70
C ALA A 48 1.10 -34.98 -5.66
N THR A 49 0.02 -34.28 -5.30
CA THR A 49 -1.33 -34.85 -5.31
C THR A 49 -2.00 -34.87 -6.69
N ALA A 50 -1.43 -34.20 -7.70
CA ALA A 50 -2.06 -34.04 -9.02
C ALA A 50 -2.34 -35.37 -9.75
N THR A 51 -1.61 -36.43 -9.41
CA THR A 51 -1.76 -37.76 -10.03
C THR A 51 -2.57 -38.74 -9.18
N LEU A 52 -3.05 -38.34 -8.00
CA LEU A 52 -3.80 -39.22 -7.11
C LEU A 52 -5.16 -39.58 -7.72
N LYS A 53 -5.57 -40.83 -7.51
CA LYS A 53 -6.87 -41.37 -7.88
C LYS A 53 -7.67 -41.75 -6.65
N THR A 54 -8.99 -41.78 -6.78
CA THR A 54 -9.90 -42.18 -5.68
C THR A 54 -9.59 -43.57 -5.16
N GLY A 55 -9.23 -44.51 -6.04
CA GLY A 55 -8.91 -45.89 -5.70
C GLY A 55 -7.50 -46.12 -5.15
N ASP A 56 -6.64 -45.09 -5.09
CA ASP A 56 -5.27 -45.28 -4.59
C ASP A 56 -5.28 -45.67 -3.10
N PRO A 57 -4.36 -46.56 -2.69
CA PRO A 57 -4.30 -47.01 -1.32
C PRO A 57 -3.86 -45.87 -0.39
N LEU A 58 -4.22 -45.98 0.88
CA LEU A 58 -4.09 -44.87 1.84
C LEU A 58 -2.64 -44.40 1.99
N GLU A 59 -1.68 -45.33 2.01
CA GLU A 59 -0.26 -45.05 2.12
C GLU A 59 0.29 -44.20 0.96
N VAL A 60 -0.24 -44.40 -0.26
CA VAL A 60 0.14 -43.60 -1.44
C VAL A 60 -0.43 -42.19 -1.30
N LYS A 61 -1.67 -42.06 -0.85
CA LYS A 61 -2.32 -40.76 -0.59
C LYS A 61 -1.59 -39.97 0.50
N VAL A 62 -1.28 -40.60 1.63
CA VAL A 62 -0.58 -39.96 2.75
C VAL A 62 0.82 -39.50 2.31
N ARG A 63 1.55 -40.33 1.56
CA ARG A 63 2.87 -39.95 1.03
C ARG A 63 2.79 -38.73 0.11
N ALA A 64 1.84 -38.72 -0.83
CA ALA A 64 1.65 -37.60 -1.75
C ALA A 64 1.25 -36.31 -1.01
N LEU A 65 0.35 -36.40 -0.01
CA LEU A 65 -0.06 -35.26 0.80
C LEU A 65 1.08 -34.68 1.64
N LEU A 66 1.93 -35.53 2.24
CA LEU A 66 3.11 -35.07 2.98
C LEU A 66 4.13 -34.41 2.07
N ALA A 67 4.37 -34.98 0.89
CA ALA A 67 5.25 -34.37 -0.11
C ALA A 67 4.72 -33.00 -0.57
N GLU A 68 3.43 -32.91 -0.89
CA GLU A 68 2.82 -31.65 -1.31
C GLU A 68 2.83 -30.60 -0.21
N ARG A 69 2.66 -30.99 1.06
CA ARG A 69 2.78 -30.05 2.19
C ARG A 69 4.13 -29.34 2.18
N LEU A 70 5.22 -30.06 1.94
CA LEU A 70 6.56 -29.48 1.85
C LEU A 70 6.70 -28.61 0.59
N GLN A 71 6.12 -29.02 -0.55
CA GLN A 71 6.09 -28.20 -1.77
C GLN A 71 5.37 -26.86 -1.54
N ARG A 72 4.25 -26.87 -0.81
CA ARG A 72 3.50 -25.64 -0.48
C ARG A 72 4.31 -24.71 0.41
N GLN A 73 5.00 -25.25 1.41
CA GLN A 73 5.89 -24.47 2.27
C GLN A 73 7.04 -23.82 1.47
N GLY A 74 7.67 -24.57 0.57
CA GLY A 74 8.70 -24.03 -0.31
C GLY A 74 8.17 -22.92 -1.23
N TYR A 75 7.03 -23.16 -1.86
CA TYR A 75 6.38 -22.19 -2.75
C TYR A 75 5.97 -20.90 -2.01
N GLU A 76 5.50 -21.01 -0.77
CA GLU A 76 5.21 -19.84 0.08
C GLU A 76 6.48 -19.02 0.37
N LEU A 77 7.61 -19.68 0.64
CA LEU A 77 8.89 -18.99 0.85
C LEU A 77 9.37 -18.29 -0.43
N GLU A 78 9.22 -18.91 -1.60
CA GLU A 78 9.54 -18.29 -2.88
C GLU A 78 8.65 -17.07 -3.17
N LEU A 79 7.35 -17.16 -2.90
CA LEU A 79 6.43 -16.03 -3.02
C LEU A 79 6.79 -14.89 -2.06
N LEU A 80 7.12 -15.20 -0.80
CA LEU A 80 7.57 -14.20 0.16
C LEU A 80 8.89 -13.54 -0.27
N ALA A 81 9.81 -14.29 -0.88
CA ALA A 81 11.04 -13.74 -1.43
C ALA A 81 10.76 -12.80 -2.61
N ALA A 82 9.86 -13.18 -3.51
CA ALA A 82 9.42 -12.34 -4.62
C ALA A 82 8.77 -11.03 -4.12
N LEU A 83 7.91 -11.10 -3.11
CA LEU A 83 7.31 -9.93 -2.48
C LEU A 83 8.33 -9.01 -1.82
N LYS A 84 9.33 -9.56 -1.12
CA LYS A 84 10.40 -8.78 -0.51
C LYS A 84 11.26 -8.07 -1.53
N ALA A 85 11.49 -8.67 -2.70
CA ALA A 85 12.21 -8.03 -3.79
C ALA A 85 11.43 -6.87 -4.45
N CYS A 86 10.12 -6.73 -4.16
CA CYS A 86 9.27 -5.64 -4.65
C CYS A 86 9.16 -4.43 -3.72
N GLN A 87 9.61 -4.54 -2.46
CA GLN A 87 9.58 -3.45 -1.48
C GLN A 87 10.74 -2.47 -1.70
#